data_AF-A0A832GXZ6-F1
#
_entry.id   AF-A0A832GXZ6-F1
#
_cell.length_a   1.000
_cell.length_b   1.000
_cell.length_c   1.000
_cell.angle_alpha   90.00
_cell.angle_beta   90.00
_cell.angle_gamma   90.00
#
_symmetry.space_group_name_H-M   'P 1'
#
loop_
_entity.id
_entity.type
_entity.pdbx_description
1 polymer ?
#
loop_
_entity_poly.entity_id
_entity_poly.type
_entity_poly.pdbx_seq_one_letter_code
_entity_poly.pdbx_strand_id
1 'polypeptide(L)' 'MLKRLLASLPPSDLMMLERTLKLRLDSSGHLYLRLDKQRAYLGEIRVYDGDDVIRVRVKLSPQARQIALSKSSLKDLL' A
#
# COMPACT_ATOMS: atom_id res chain seq x y z
N MET A 1 -5.38 -8.27 7.69
CA MET A 1 -3.99 -8.46 7.20
C MET A 1 -3.42 -7.14 6.65
N LEU A 2 -4.04 -6.50 5.65
CA LEU A 2 -3.60 -5.20 5.10
C LEU A 2 -3.38 -4.12 6.17
N LYS A 3 -4.29 -4.01 7.15
CA LYS A 3 -4.16 -3.05 8.27
C LYS A 3 -2.83 -3.16 9.03
N ARG A 4 -2.38 -4.38 9.32
CA ARG A 4 -1.10 -4.60 10.03
C ARG A 4 0.10 -4.18 9.18
N LEU A 5 0.06 -4.47 7.89
CA LEU A 5 1.11 -4.10 6.94
C LEU A 5 1.21 -2.57 6.78
N LEU A 6 0.08 -1.88 6.67
CA LEU A 6 0.06 -0.41 6.64
C LEU A 6 0.54 0.19 7.97
N ALA A 7 0.17 -0.40 9.12
CA ALA A 7 0.62 0.06 10.42
C ALA A 7 2.11 -0.15 10.68
N SER A 8 2.77 -1.10 9.99
CA SER A 8 4.22 -1.32 10.09
C SER A 8 5.06 -0.38 9.22
N LEU A 9 4.44 0.38 8.32
CA LEU A 9 5.15 1.31 7.45
C LEU A 9 5.51 2.59 8.21
N PRO A 10 6.69 3.19 7.93
CA PRO A 10 7.02 4.49 8.49
C PRO A 10 6.12 5.59 7.91
N PRO A 11 5.96 6.72 8.61
CA PRO A 11 5.10 7.82 8.18
C PRO A 11 5.42 8.35 6.78
N SER A 12 6.71 8.39 6.40
CA SER A 12 7.15 8.81 5.06
C SER A 12 6.56 7.95 3.96
N ASP A 13 6.54 6.65 4.16
CA ASP A 13 6.12 5.68 3.17
C ASP A 13 4.59 5.66 3.09
N LEU A 14 3.90 5.83 4.22
CA LEU A 14 2.45 6.04 4.24
C LEU A 14 2.04 7.28 3.46
N MET A 15 2.70 8.42 3.69
CA MET A 15 2.43 9.66 2.93
C MET A 15 2.70 9.48 1.43
N MET A 16 3.74 8.75 1.07
CA MET A 16 4.07 8.44 -0.33
C MET A 16 3.01 7.53 -0.96
N LEU A 17 2.55 6.49 -0.26
CA LEU A 17 1.46 5.64 -0.73
C LEU A 17 0.15 6.41 -0.85
N GLU A 18 -0.18 7.30 0.08
CA GLU A 18 -1.37 8.16 0.00
C GLU A 18 -1.37 9.01 -1.27
N ARG A 19 -0.23 9.64 -1.58
CA ARG A 19 -0.05 10.46 -2.80
C ARG A 19 -0.10 9.64 -4.09
N THR A 20 0.30 8.37 -4.04
CA THR A 20 0.37 7.48 -5.20
C THR A 20 -0.76 6.45 -5.27
N LEU A 21 -1.73 6.51 -4.35
CA LEU A 21 -2.74 5.47 -4.15
C LEU A 21 -3.53 5.18 -5.43
N LYS A 22 -3.93 6.23 -6.16
CA LYS A 22 -4.69 6.12 -7.41
C LYS A 22 -3.91 5.41 -8.52
N LEU A 23 -2.58 5.55 -8.55
CA LEU A 23 -1.70 4.88 -9.52
C LEU A 23 -1.49 3.40 -9.18
N ARG A 24 -1.66 3.05 -7.91
CA ARG A 24 -1.46 1.71 -7.36
C ARG A 24 -2.74 0.88 -7.29
N LEU A 25 -3.90 1.47 -7.61
CA LEU A 25 -5.21 0.81 -7.61
C LEU A 25 -5.68 0.58 -9.05
N ASP A 26 -5.94 -0.66 -9.42
CA ASP A 26 -6.48 -0.97 -10.75
C ASP A 26 -8.01 -0.79 -10.83
N SER A 27 -8.54 -0.82 -12.05
CA SER A 27 -9.99 -0.70 -12.34
C SER A 27 -10.82 -1.85 -11.75
N SER A 28 -10.17 -2.97 -11.45
CA SER A 28 -10.81 -4.12 -10.80
C SER A 28 -10.82 -3.97 -9.28
N GLY A 29 -10.13 -3.00 -8.69
CA GLY A 29 -10.04 -2.79 -7.26
C GLY A 29 -8.93 -3.59 -6.58
N HIS A 30 -7.88 -3.99 -7.29
CA HIS A 30 -6.65 -4.51 -6.68
C HIS A 30 -5.69 -3.38 -6.38
N LEU A 31 -5.23 -3.31 -5.13
CA LEU A 31 -4.16 -2.45 -4.67
C LEU A 31 -2.82 -3.20 -4.78
N TYR A 32 -1.85 -2.54 -5.40
CA TYR A 32 -0.49 -3.05 -5.59
C TYR A 32 0.50 -2.29 -4.74
N LEU A 33 1.15 -2.99 -3.81
CA LEU A 33 2.24 -2.46 -3.00
C LEU A 33 3.54 -3.15 -3.41
N ARG A 34 4.62 -2.37 -3.45
CA ARG A 34 5.97 -2.87 -3.70
C ARG A 34 6.80 -2.60 -2.45
N LEU A 35 7.30 -3.67 -1.84
CA LEU A 35 8.07 -3.59 -0.61
C LEU A 35 9.54 -3.94 -0.88
N ASP A 36 10.44 -3.22 -0.23
CA ASP A 36 11.87 -3.49 -0.27
C ASP A 36 12.17 -4.86 0.32
N LYS A 37 12.70 -5.76 -0.51
CA LYS A 37 13.00 -7.15 -0.13
C LYS A 37 14.16 -7.24 0.86
N GLN A 38 15.17 -6.39 0.71
CA GLN A 38 16.35 -6.39 1.57
C GLN A 38 16.01 -5.84 2.95
N ARG A 39 15.22 -4.76 3.00
CA ARG A 39 14.70 -4.22 4.27
C ARG A 39 13.75 -5.20 4.96
N ALA A 40 12.86 -5.85 4.21
CA ALA A 40 11.93 -6.82 4.77
C ALA A 40 12.64 -8.02 5.41
N TYR A 41 13.76 -8.47 4.82
CA TYR A 41 14.62 -9.50 5.42
C TYR A 41 15.19 -9.07 6.78
N LEU A 42 15.50 -7.78 6.95
CA LEU A 42 15.95 -7.18 8.21
C LEU A 42 14.80 -6.84 9.18
N GLY A 43 13.55 -7.20 8.86
CA GLY A 43 12.38 -6.92 9.67
C GLY A 43 11.79 -5.52 9.48
N GLU A 44 12.30 -4.74 8.53
CA GLU A 44 11.82 -3.39 8.21
C GLU A 44 10.90 -3.41 6.99
N ILE A 45 9.64 -3.01 7.17
CA ILE A 45 8.72 -2.86 6.03
C ILE A 45 8.90 -1.46 5.45
N ARG A 46 9.37 -1.38 4.20
CA ARG A 46 9.56 -0.13 3.45
C ARG A 46 8.96 -0.24 2.07
N VAL A 47 8.41 0.87 1.57
CA VAL A 47 7.96 0.97 0.18
C VAL A 47 9.16 1.23 -0.72
N TYR A 48 9.25 0.50 -1.82
CA TYR A 48 10.33 0.64 -2.78
C TYR A 48 9.81 0.42 -4.19
N ASP A 49 10.09 1.36 -5.09
CA ASP A 49 9.60 1.32 -6.47
C ASP A 49 10.60 0.73 -7.47
N GLY A 50 11.76 0.24 -6.99
CA GLY A 50 12.72 -0.50 -7.82
C GLY A 50 12.22 -1.87 -8.27
N ASP A 51 13.14 -2.66 -8.83
CA ASP A 51 12.77 -3.89 -9.54
C ASP A 51 12.73 -5.15 -8.65
N ASP A 52 13.68 -5.34 -7.73
CA ASP A 52 13.69 -6.49 -6.79
C ASP A 52 12.88 -6.17 -5.54
N VAL A 53 11.58 -6.43 -5.62
CA VAL A 53 10.59 -6.07 -4.61
C VAL A 53 9.71 -7.26 -4.25
N ILE A 54 9.24 -7.29 -3.02
CA ILE A 54 8.12 -8.15 -2.63
C ILE A 54 6.84 -7.45 -3.12
N ARG A 55 6.17 -8.06 -4.10
CA ARG A 55 4.90 -7.55 -4.65
C ARG A 55 3.74 -8.05 -3.82
N VAL A 56 2.99 -7.14 -3.22
CA VAL A 56 1.77 -7.45 -2.47
C VAL A 56 0.57 -6.97 -3.27
N ARG A 57 -0.32 -7.90 -3.63
CA ARG A 57 -1.59 -7.62 -4.31
C ARG A 57 -2.75 -7.87 -3.35
N VAL A 58 -3.55 -6.86 -3.08
CA VAL A 58 -4.72 -6.97 -2.19
C VAL A 58 -5.98 -6.58 -2.95
N LYS A 59 -6.98 -7.46 -2.95
CA LYS A 59 -8.32 -7.14 -3.48
C LYS A 59 -9.07 -6.31 -2.43
N LEU A 60 -9.46 -5.10 -2.78
CA LEU A 60 -10.30 -4.26 -1.94
C LEU A 60 -11.77 -4.65 -2.10
N SER A 61 -12.55 -4.51 -1.02
CA SER A 61 -14.00 -4.55 -1.09
C SER A 61 -14.54 -3.33 -1.88
N PRO A 62 -15.76 -3.37 -2.42
CA PRO A 62 -16.36 -2.22 -3.09
C PRO A 62 -16.35 -0.93 -2.25
N GLN A 63 -16.61 -1.06 -0.94
CA GLN A 63 -16.58 0.05 0.02
C GLN A 63 -15.16 0.62 0.18
N ALA A 64 -14.17 -0.25 0.43
CA ALA A 64 -12.77 0.16 0.57
C ALA A 64 -12.21 0.78 -0.72
N ARG A 65 -12.61 0.26 -1.87
CA ARG A 65 -12.29 0.84 -3.19
C ARG A 65 -12.85 2.25 -3.32
N GLN A 66 -14.12 2.47 -2.95
CA GLN A 66 -14.74 3.80 -3.04
C GLN A 66 -14.02 4.80 -2.13
N ILE A 67 -13.60 4.37 -0.94
CA ILE A 67 -12.79 5.18 -0.01
C ILE A 67 -11.43 5.52 -0.63
N ALA A 68 -10.70 4.54 -1.15
CA ALA A 68 -9.40 4.75 -1.79
C ALA A 68 -9.44 5.70 -3.01
N LEU A 69 -10.57 5.73 -3.73
CA LEU A 69 -10.75 6.62 -4.88
C LEU A 69 -11.19 8.03 -4.49
N SER A 70 -12.03 8.16 -3.46
CA SER A 70 -12.63 9.42 -3.03
C SER A 70 -11.79 10.20 -2.03
N LYS A 71 -10.99 9.53 -1.21
CA LYS A 71 -10.20 10.13 -0.14
C LYS A 71 -8.72 9.86 -0.31
N SER A 72 -7.92 10.83 0.09
CA SER A 72 -6.45 10.78 0.08
C SER A 72 -5.84 10.08 1.30
N SER A 73 -6.64 9.71 2.31
CA SER A 73 -6.16 9.12 3.57
C SER A 73 -6.22 7.59 3.54
N LEU A 74 -5.06 6.94 3.69
CA LEU A 74 -4.97 5.47 3.82
C LEU A 74 -5.53 4.97 5.15
N LYS A 75 -5.59 5.85 6.17
CA LYS A 75 -6.14 5.52 7.48
C LYS A 75 -7.62 5.13 7.41
N ASP A 76 -8.33 5.60 6.39
CA ASP A 76 -9.76 5.32 6.20
C ASP A 76 -10.00 3.93 5.58
N LEU A 77 -8.94 3.23 5.15
CA LEU A 77 -8.98 1.83 4.72
C LEU A 77 -8.81 0.84 5.89
N LEU A 78 -8.63 1.35 7.12
CA LEU A 78 -8.34 0.59 8.35
C LEU A 78 -9.57 0.49 9.25
#